data_AF-A0A9P8G7E7-F1
#
_entry.id   AF-A0A9P8G7E7-F1
#
_cell.length_a   1.000
_cell.length_b   1.000
_cell.length_c   1.000
_cell.angle_alpha   90.00
_cell.angle_beta   90.00
_cell.angle_gamma   90.00
#
_symmetry.space_group_name_H-M   'P 1'
#
loop_
_entity.id
_entity.type
_entity.pdbx_description
1 polymer ?
#
loop_
_entity_poly.entity_id
_entity_poly.type
_entity_poly.pdbx_seq_one_letter_code
_entity_poly.pdbx_strand_id
1 'polypeptide(L)'
;MKSSLVMLSAAFGLAAAVPRHNHHAHHQHHQDMKRDATATENVDVYVAGPTVVMYSLNGNIISEADVLAGIKNGTLVWADGAPSLASSSSPVPSTSSAVATPSTTFLTSTSSSSAPASSSTSVSVSASVSSSSAQSATSSAATSSSTGLDTSFPDGEIDCSDFPSDYGAVSLDYLGLGGWTGVQSPGFGSSLLGMLNIKTVTHSTCGGSDCCSEGMYCSYACPAGYQKAHWPTTQGLTGQSVGGLLCKNGKLYKTNPNHDTLCITGTSEVTVLVRNEMSSSAAVCRTDYPGTESETVPLTANPGSVANLTCPDATYYEWTGKTTSAQYYVNPAGVSAEDGCQWGSSSNPWGNYAPLNLGVGYSDGAAWLAIFQNAPTTSEKLDFTITIEGDNMSGYCRYKDGQYCSGQNYDSCSSTTGCTVSVTSGTAYFVFSD
;
A
#
# COMPACT_ATOMS: atom_id res chain seq x y z
N MET A 1 49.52 -27.33 -18.71
CA MET A 1 48.27 -27.31 -17.89
C MET A 1 47.61 -25.98 -18.14
N LYS A 2 46.38 -25.94 -18.63
CA LYS A 2 45.65 -24.69 -18.89
C LYS A 2 45.14 -24.19 -17.54
N SER A 3 45.78 -23.17 -16.97
CA SER A 3 45.28 -22.51 -15.76
C SER A 3 44.09 -21.63 -16.15
N SER A 4 42.87 -22.11 -15.88
CA SER A 4 41.68 -21.26 -15.94
C SER A 4 41.76 -20.27 -14.78
N LEU A 5 42.02 -19.00 -15.06
CA LEU A 5 41.83 -17.93 -14.08
C LEU A 5 40.34 -17.77 -13.82
N VAL A 6 39.92 -17.92 -12.56
CA VAL A 6 38.54 -17.70 -12.13
C VAL A 6 38.49 -16.41 -11.32
N MET A 7 37.59 -15.50 -11.70
CA MET A 7 37.50 -14.14 -11.20
C MET A 7 36.63 -14.08 -9.94
N LEU A 8 37.12 -13.44 -8.88
CA LEU A 8 36.46 -13.28 -7.58
C LEU A 8 36.03 -11.82 -7.37
N SER A 9 34.76 -11.57 -7.05
CA SER A 9 34.24 -10.22 -6.72
C SER A 9 33.93 -10.08 -5.23
N ALA A 10 34.10 -8.87 -4.69
CA ALA A 10 33.77 -8.50 -3.32
C ALA A 10 32.75 -7.35 -3.33
N ALA A 11 31.65 -7.48 -2.59
CA ALA A 11 30.62 -6.46 -2.48
C ALA A 11 30.43 -6.04 -1.01
N PHE A 12 30.20 -4.74 -0.80
CA PHE A 12 29.91 -4.14 0.51
C PHE A 12 28.40 -3.91 0.65
N GLY A 13 27.77 -4.53 1.65
CA GLY A 13 26.37 -4.31 1.99
C GLY A 13 26.22 -3.53 3.30
N LEU A 14 25.39 -2.48 3.29
CA LEU A 14 24.91 -1.79 4.50
C LEU A 14 23.69 -2.53 5.04
N ALA A 15 23.76 -3.03 6.28
CA ALA A 15 22.58 -3.49 7.00
C ALA A 15 21.88 -2.30 7.66
N ALA A 16 20.84 -1.76 7.02
CA ALA A 16 19.94 -0.82 7.67
C ALA A 16 18.95 -1.62 8.54
N ALA A 17 19.14 -1.57 9.87
CA ALA A 17 18.15 -2.10 10.80
C ALA A 17 17.05 -1.05 10.98
N VAL A 18 15.91 -1.22 10.32
CA VAL A 18 14.69 -0.48 10.65
C VAL A 18 13.94 -1.25 11.74
N PRO A 19 13.49 -0.61 12.83
CA PRO A 19 12.69 -1.28 13.86
C PRO A 19 11.45 -1.94 13.23
N ARG A 20 11.22 -3.21 13.57
CA ARG A 20 10.07 -3.99 13.10
C ARG A 20 8.79 -3.51 13.77
N HIS A 21 7.70 -3.43 13.01
CA HIS A 21 6.34 -3.45 13.55
C HIS A 21 5.66 -4.74 13.08
N ASN A 22 5.81 -5.80 13.87
CA ASN A 22 4.82 -6.88 13.92
C ASN A 22 3.71 -6.42 14.85
N HIS A 23 2.44 -6.69 14.56
CA HIS A 23 1.45 -7.29 15.47
C HIS A 23 0.06 -7.34 14.81
N HIS A 24 -0.35 -8.53 14.35
CA HIS A 24 -1.76 -8.91 14.38
C HIS A 24 -2.06 -9.45 15.78
N ALA A 25 -2.85 -8.71 16.56
CA ALA A 25 -3.29 -9.13 17.89
C ALA A 25 -4.75 -9.59 17.83
N HIS A 26 -4.99 -10.88 18.10
CA HIS A 26 -6.31 -11.37 18.46
C HIS A 26 -6.60 -11.03 19.92
N HIS A 27 -7.81 -10.54 20.16
CA HIS A 27 -8.41 -10.27 21.46
C HIS A 27 -8.41 -11.51 22.38
N GLN A 28 -7.81 -11.40 23.57
CA GLN A 28 -8.26 -12.11 24.78
C GLN A 28 -8.05 -11.24 26.04
N HIS A 29 -9.17 -10.98 26.72
CA HIS A 29 -9.41 -10.56 28.12
C HIS A 29 -8.50 -9.56 28.86
N HIS A 30 -9.16 -8.49 29.34
CA HIS A 30 -8.76 -7.46 30.30
C HIS A 30 -7.89 -7.92 31.48
N GLN A 31 -6.87 -7.12 31.82
CA GLN A 31 -6.70 -6.53 33.16
C GLN A 31 -6.01 -5.15 33.06
N ASP A 32 -6.59 -4.16 33.75
CA ASP A 32 -6.17 -2.77 33.79
C ASP A 32 -4.78 -2.56 34.40
N MET A 33 -3.90 -1.86 33.69
CA MET A 33 -2.82 -1.09 34.31
C MET A 33 -2.67 0.26 33.59
N LYS A 34 -3.07 1.32 34.30
CA LYS A 34 -2.82 2.72 33.94
C LYS A 34 -1.31 2.95 33.73
N ARG A 35 -0.92 3.59 32.63
CA ARG A 35 0.43 4.15 32.46
C ARG A 35 0.38 5.64 32.22
N ASP A 36 1.24 6.29 33.00
CA ASP A 36 1.47 7.72 33.19
C ASP A 36 2.10 8.36 31.94
N ALA A 37 1.80 9.64 31.71
CA ALA A 37 2.14 10.38 30.51
C ALA A 37 3.38 11.26 30.74
N THR A 38 4.52 10.86 30.18
CA THR A 38 5.67 11.74 29.94
C THR A 38 6.33 11.36 28.62
N ALA A 39 5.94 12.05 27.55
CA ALA A 39 6.58 11.97 26.25
C ALA A 39 7.82 12.87 26.25
N THR A 40 8.99 12.27 26.07
CA THR A 40 10.22 12.99 25.68
C THR A 40 10.37 12.81 24.17
N GLU A 41 10.40 13.92 23.42
CA GLU A 41 10.71 13.92 21.99
C GLU A 41 12.09 13.28 21.77
N ASN A 42 12.16 12.22 20.98
CA ASN A 42 13.41 11.65 20.50
C ASN A 42 13.62 12.10 19.05
N VAL A 43 14.68 12.86 18.85
CA VAL A 43 15.26 13.19 17.54
C VAL A 43 15.95 11.93 17.01
N ASP A 44 15.54 11.45 15.84
CA ASP A 44 16.16 10.29 15.18
C ASP A 44 17.60 10.61 14.75
N VAL A 45 18.57 10.02 15.43
CA VAL A 45 19.98 9.99 15.01
C VAL A 45 20.19 8.73 14.17
N TYR A 46 20.43 8.90 12.87
CA TYR A 46 20.79 7.80 11.98
C TYR A 46 22.20 7.27 12.32
N VAL A 47 22.25 6.11 12.96
CA VAL A 47 23.49 5.36 13.16
C VAL A 47 23.64 4.37 12.01
N ALA A 48 24.65 4.55 11.15
CA ALA A 48 24.94 3.61 10.08
C ALA A 48 25.21 2.21 10.67
N GLY A 49 24.43 1.21 10.25
CA GLY A 49 24.56 -0.16 10.71
C GLY A 49 25.85 -0.84 10.22
N PRO A 50 26.21 -2.02 10.77
CA PRO A 50 27.44 -2.70 10.43
C PRO A 50 27.46 -3.12 8.95
N THR A 51 28.55 -2.78 8.26
CA THR A 51 28.83 -3.26 6.90
C THR A 51 29.34 -4.70 6.93
N VAL A 52 28.77 -5.56 6.09
CA VAL A 52 29.22 -6.95 5.91
C VAL A 52 29.87 -7.08 4.53
N VAL A 53 31.07 -7.68 4.47
CA VAL A 53 31.80 -7.97 3.23
C VAL A 53 31.47 -9.39 2.78
N MET A 54 31.07 -9.55 1.52
CA MET A 54 30.75 -10.87 0.94
C MET A 54 31.60 -11.14 -0.30
N TYR A 55 32.04 -12.40 -0.45
CA TYR A 55 32.89 -12.85 -1.54
C TYR A 55 32.14 -13.81 -2.47
N SER A 56 32.19 -13.58 -3.79
CA SER A 56 31.51 -14.41 -4.78
C SER A 56 32.45 -14.96 -5.87
N LEU A 57 32.36 -16.28 -6.10
CA LEU A 57 33.04 -16.98 -7.18
C LEU A 57 32.00 -17.56 -8.14
N ASN A 58 31.99 -17.10 -9.40
CA ASN A 58 31.02 -17.54 -10.42
C ASN A 58 29.54 -17.45 -9.96
N GLY A 59 29.19 -16.42 -9.18
CA GLY A 59 27.83 -16.23 -8.65
C GLY A 59 27.49 -17.02 -7.39
N ASN A 60 28.40 -17.85 -6.88
CA ASN A 60 28.24 -18.56 -5.60
C ASN A 60 29.01 -17.86 -4.48
N ILE A 61 28.44 -17.78 -3.28
CA ILE A 61 29.17 -17.26 -2.11
C ILE A 61 30.22 -18.29 -1.70
N ILE A 62 31.44 -17.82 -1.49
CA ILE A 62 32.52 -18.62 -0.91
C ILE A 62 32.93 -18.02 0.43
N SER A 63 33.37 -18.86 1.36
CA SER A 63 33.79 -18.38 2.68
C SER A 63 35.07 -17.55 2.58
N GLU A 64 35.28 -16.62 3.51
CA GLU A 64 36.55 -15.88 3.59
C GLU A 64 37.76 -16.82 3.71
N ALA A 65 37.61 -17.95 4.41
CA ALA A 65 38.65 -18.96 4.52
C ALA A 65 39.00 -19.58 3.15
N ASP A 66 38.00 -19.87 2.31
CA ASP A 66 38.21 -20.42 0.96
C ASP A 66 38.82 -19.39 0.01
N VAL A 67 38.43 -18.12 0.15
CA VAL A 67 39.03 -16.99 -0.57
C VAL A 67 40.51 -16.88 -0.23
N LEU A 68 40.84 -16.82 1.06
CA LEU A 68 42.22 -16.70 1.52
C LEU A 68 43.06 -17.92 1.11
N ALA A 69 42.50 -19.12 1.17
CA ALA A 69 43.15 -20.34 0.71
C ALA A 69 43.40 -20.32 -0.81
N GLY A 70 42.41 -19.91 -1.60
CA GLY A 70 42.49 -19.82 -3.06
C GLY A 70 43.43 -18.71 -3.57
N ILE A 71 43.52 -17.59 -2.86
CA ILE A 71 44.51 -16.56 -3.16
C ILE A 71 45.92 -17.06 -2.80
N LYS A 72 46.08 -17.73 -1.65
CA LYS A 72 47.37 -18.24 -1.19
C LYS A 72 47.93 -19.35 -2.06
N ASN A 73 47.09 -20.21 -2.63
CA ASN A 73 47.51 -21.30 -3.53
C ASN A 73 47.49 -20.91 -5.02
N GLY A 74 47.12 -19.67 -5.35
CA GLY A 74 47.14 -19.12 -6.71
C GLY A 74 45.98 -19.56 -7.60
N THR A 75 44.92 -20.18 -7.06
CA THR A 75 43.73 -20.55 -7.84
C THR A 75 42.72 -19.43 -7.99
N LEU A 76 42.79 -18.37 -7.16
CA LEU A 76 41.90 -17.20 -7.20
C LEU A 76 42.69 -15.90 -7.35
N VAL A 77 42.12 -14.96 -8.11
CA VAL A 77 42.58 -13.56 -8.19
C VAL A 77 41.38 -12.63 -8.09
N TRP A 78 41.58 -11.45 -7.50
CA TRP A 78 40.53 -10.43 -7.41
C TRP A 78 40.16 -9.89 -8.78
N ALA A 79 38.86 -9.77 -9.05
CA ALA A 79 38.33 -9.15 -10.26
C ALA A 79 38.51 -7.61 -10.23
N ASP A 80 38.35 -6.99 -9.05
CA ASP A 80 38.27 -5.52 -8.88
C ASP A 80 39.28 -4.94 -7.87
N GLY A 81 40.44 -5.59 -7.69
CA GLY A 81 41.41 -5.22 -6.65
C GLY A 81 41.01 -5.71 -5.25
N ALA A 82 41.97 -5.76 -4.31
CA ALA A 82 41.71 -6.30 -2.96
C ALA A 82 40.89 -5.30 -2.11
N PRO A 83 39.85 -5.74 -1.38
CA PRO A 83 39.09 -4.87 -0.48
C PRO A 83 39.96 -4.37 0.68
N SER A 84 39.89 -3.06 0.99
CA SER A 84 40.54 -2.46 2.15
C SER A 84 39.72 -2.76 3.41
N LEU A 85 40.15 -3.74 4.21
CA LEU A 85 39.57 -4.01 5.52
C LEU A 85 40.21 -3.08 6.56
N ALA A 86 39.47 -2.06 7.01
CA ALA A 86 39.89 -1.25 8.14
C ALA A 86 39.92 -2.13 9.41
N SER A 87 41.12 -2.34 9.95
CA SER A 87 41.32 -3.09 11.20
C SER A 87 40.58 -2.41 12.35
N SER A 88 39.80 -3.20 13.07
CA SER A 88 39.05 -2.84 14.27
C SER A 88 39.97 -2.42 15.42
N SER A 89 39.97 -1.14 15.78
CA SER A 89 40.26 -0.65 17.15
C SER A 89 39.98 0.85 17.28
N SER A 90 39.00 1.23 18.12
CA SER A 90 39.12 2.34 19.12
C SER A 90 37.76 2.89 19.63
N PRO A 91 37.74 3.53 20.82
CA PRO A 91 36.62 3.53 21.75
C PRO A 91 35.73 4.79 21.71
N VAL A 92 34.57 4.64 22.36
CA VAL A 92 33.48 5.60 22.59
C VAL A 92 33.93 6.88 23.33
N PRO A 93 33.49 8.09 22.93
CA PRO A 93 33.59 9.27 23.78
C PRO A 93 32.24 9.62 24.45
N SER A 94 32.27 9.75 25.77
CA SER A 94 31.24 10.41 26.58
C SER A 94 31.35 11.92 26.43
N THR A 95 30.23 12.65 26.38
CA THR A 95 30.23 14.10 26.69
C THR A 95 28.95 14.55 27.38
N SER A 96 29.14 14.97 28.62
CA SER A 96 28.27 15.82 29.43
C SER A 96 28.32 17.26 28.90
N SER A 97 27.21 17.99 28.90
CA SER A 97 27.02 19.24 29.70
C SER A 97 25.88 20.16 29.23
N ALA A 98 25.11 20.55 30.24
CA ALA A 98 24.66 21.91 30.59
C ALA A 98 23.62 22.68 29.73
N VAL A 99 22.60 23.11 30.49
CA VAL A 99 21.44 23.95 30.17
C VAL A 99 21.81 25.43 30.11
N ALA A 100 21.20 26.18 29.18
CA ALA A 100 21.13 27.65 29.24
C ALA A 100 19.73 28.14 28.84
N THR A 101 19.25 29.13 29.60
CA THR A 101 17.92 29.77 29.61
C THR A 101 17.70 30.79 28.47
N PRO A 102 16.43 31.15 28.14
CA PRO A 102 16.12 32.14 27.12
C PRO A 102 16.05 33.57 27.69
N SER A 103 16.44 34.56 26.89
CA SER A 103 16.21 35.99 27.16
C SER A 103 15.23 36.58 26.17
N THR A 104 14.20 37.23 26.73
CA THR A 104 13.13 37.98 26.08
C THR A 104 13.63 39.36 25.63
N THR A 105 13.14 39.87 24.49
CA THR A 105 13.08 41.33 24.29
C THR A 105 11.91 41.71 23.37
N PHE A 106 11.03 42.55 23.91
CA PHE A 106 9.92 43.24 23.23
C PHE A 106 10.39 44.59 22.71
N LEU A 107 9.90 45.04 21.54
CA LEU A 107 9.65 46.45 21.21
C LEU A 107 8.51 46.60 20.16
N THR A 108 7.37 47.13 20.62
CA THR A 108 6.37 47.95 19.87
C THR A 108 6.96 49.37 19.67
N SER A 109 6.58 50.29 18.79
CA SER A 109 5.41 50.63 17.95
C SER A 109 5.94 51.70 16.95
N THR A 110 5.29 52.08 15.83
CA THR A 110 4.30 53.19 15.79
C THR A 110 3.88 53.45 14.33
N SER A 111 2.61 53.81 14.20
CA SER A 111 1.73 54.14 13.06
C SER A 111 2.19 55.23 12.08
N SER A 112 1.58 55.23 10.89
CA SER A 112 1.03 56.45 10.26
C SER A 112 -0.03 56.09 9.20
N SER A 113 -1.21 56.69 9.36
CA SER A 113 -2.39 56.59 8.50
C SER A 113 -2.53 57.85 7.65
N SER A 114 -3.13 57.75 6.46
CA SER A 114 -4.03 58.77 5.89
C SER A 114 -4.80 58.21 4.68
N ALA A 115 -6.07 58.59 4.60
CA ALA A 115 -7.12 58.21 3.64
C ALA A 115 -7.59 59.49 2.87
N PRO A 116 -8.75 59.57 2.19
CA PRO A 116 -9.41 58.70 1.17
C PRO A 116 -9.96 59.51 -0.07
N ALA A 117 -10.86 58.86 -0.85
CA ALA A 117 -11.92 59.35 -1.78
C ALA A 117 -11.59 59.29 -3.30
N SER A 118 -12.48 58.95 -4.25
CA SER A 118 -13.86 58.43 -4.31
C SER A 118 -14.24 58.09 -5.78
N SER A 119 -15.22 57.18 -5.97
CA SER A 119 -16.30 57.13 -6.99
C SER A 119 -16.19 56.45 -8.38
N SER A 120 -17.30 55.73 -8.66
CA SER A 120 -17.91 55.23 -9.92
C SER A 120 -17.26 54.00 -10.58
N THR A 121 -17.97 52.98 -11.11
CA THR A 121 -19.31 52.93 -11.73
C THR A 121 -19.85 51.48 -11.72
N SER A 122 -21.18 51.35 -11.75
CA SER A 122 -22.01 50.16 -11.83
C SER A 122 -21.91 49.35 -13.14
N VAL A 123 -22.04 48.01 -13.06
CA VAL A 123 -22.71 47.22 -14.12
C VAL A 123 -23.40 45.98 -13.53
N SER A 124 -24.66 45.83 -13.90
CA SER A 124 -25.57 44.72 -13.57
C SER A 124 -25.80 43.86 -14.81
N VAL A 125 -25.85 42.53 -14.67
CA VAL A 125 -26.48 41.59 -15.60
C VAL A 125 -26.81 40.31 -14.81
N SER A 126 -28.06 40.14 -14.38
CA SER A 126 -29.17 39.46 -15.07
C SER A 126 -29.01 37.94 -15.15
N ALA A 127 -29.66 37.28 -14.18
CA ALA A 127 -30.06 35.89 -14.25
C ALA A 127 -31.13 35.70 -15.33
N SER A 128 -31.04 34.59 -16.09
CA SER A 128 -32.17 34.05 -16.83
C SER A 128 -32.27 32.56 -16.55
N VAL A 129 -33.42 32.21 -15.98
CA VAL A 129 -33.92 30.87 -15.75
C VAL A 129 -34.35 30.26 -17.08
N SER A 130 -34.08 28.97 -17.27
CA SER A 130 -34.80 28.15 -18.25
C SER A 130 -34.94 26.74 -17.69
N SER A 131 -36.19 26.41 -17.41
CA SER A 131 -36.70 25.10 -17.06
C SER A 131 -36.81 24.24 -18.32
N SER A 132 -36.24 23.05 -18.29
CA SER A 132 -36.66 21.95 -19.16
C SER A 132 -36.51 20.62 -18.42
N SER A 133 -37.64 19.93 -18.38
CA SER A 133 -37.96 18.69 -17.69
C SER A 133 -37.20 17.46 -18.17
N ALA A 134 -36.82 16.65 -17.17
CA ALA A 134 -36.70 15.19 -17.14
C ALA A 134 -36.70 14.41 -18.46
N GLN A 135 -35.58 13.73 -18.72
CA GLN A 135 -35.61 12.38 -19.26
C GLN A 135 -34.47 11.56 -18.64
N SER A 136 -34.86 10.44 -18.04
CA SER A 136 -34.02 9.47 -17.37
C SER A 136 -33.01 8.84 -18.33
N ALA A 137 -31.73 8.98 -18.02
CA ALA A 137 -30.68 8.12 -18.54
C ALA A 137 -29.74 7.83 -17.38
N THR A 138 -29.66 6.54 -17.02
CA THR A 138 -28.71 5.99 -16.07
C THR A 138 -27.31 6.21 -16.63
N SER A 139 -26.65 7.28 -16.20
CA SER A 139 -25.26 7.56 -16.57
C SER A 139 -24.36 6.92 -15.52
N SER A 140 -23.84 5.75 -15.86
CA SER A 140 -22.74 5.09 -15.17
C SER A 140 -21.61 6.08 -14.93
N ALA A 141 -21.17 6.18 -13.67
CA ALA A 141 -20.01 6.96 -13.29
C ALA A 141 -18.78 6.53 -14.13
N ALA A 142 -17.98 7.51 -14.54
CA ALA A 142 -16.79 7.31 -15.34
C ALA A 142 -15.75 6.49 -14.57
N THR A 143 -15.79 5.18 -14.75
CA THR A 143 -14.66 4.29 -14.53
C THR A 143 -13.75 4.42 -15.75
N SER A 144 -12.44 4.48 -15.56
CA SER A 144 -11.49 4.13 -16.61
C SER A 144 -11.94 2.78 -17.20
N SER A 145 -12.51 2.80 -18.41
CA SER A 145 -13.03 1.62 -19.06
C SER A 145 -11.85 0.76 -19.45
N SER A 146 -11.43 -0.15 -18.57
CA SER A 146 -10.39 -1.09 -18.94
C SER A 146 -10.90 -1.94 -20.10
N THR A 147 -10.11 -2.00 -21.16
CA THR A 147 -10.39 -2.81 -22.33
C THR A 147 -9.81 -4.20 -22.11
N GLY A 148 -10.45 -5.22 -22.67
CA GLY A 148 -9.89 -6.58 -22.69
C GLY A 148 -9.90 -7.33 -21.36
N LEU A 149 -10.84 -7.04 -20.45
CA LEU A 149 -11.02 -7.82 -19.20
C LEU A 149 -11.17 -9.33 -19.44
N ASP A 150 -11.86 -9.70 -20.53
CA ASP A 150 -12.06 -11.10 -20.94
C ASP A 150 -11.02 -11.59 -21.97
N THR A 151 -10.00 -10.77 -22.27
CA THR A 151 -8.97 -11.12 -23.25
C THR A 151 -7.85 -11.91 -22.59
N SER A 152 -7.54 -13.08 -23.15
CA SER A 152 -6.41 -13.90 -22.70
C SER A 152 -5.12 -13.10 -22.81
N PHE A 153 -4.34 -13.09 -21.73
CA PHE A 153 -3.05 -12.44 -21.67
C PHE A 153 -2.01 -13.21 -22.52
N PRO A 154 -1.29 -12.56 -23.44
CA PRO A 154 -0.32 -13.19 -24.31
C PRO A 154 1.01 -13.42 -23.56
N ASP A 155 1.09 -14.57 -22.92
CA ASP A 155 2.21 -14.95 -22.05
C ASP A 155 3.56 -14.91 -22.78
N GLY A 156 4.47 -14.05 -22.34
CA GLY A 156 5.81 -13.90 -22.92
C GLY A 156 5.88 -13.11 -24.23
N GLU A 157 4.84 -12.36 -24.61
CA GLU A 157 4.83 -11.55 -25.84
C GLU A 157 5.03 -10.05 -25.58
N ILE A 158 4.47 -9.53 -24.49
CA ILE A 158 4.52 -8.09 -24.13
C ILE A 158 5.88 -7.76 -23.51
N ASP A 159 6.50 -6.66 -23.94
CA ASP A 159 7.76 -6.17 -23.36
C ASP A 159 7.57 -5.71 -21.92
N CYS A 160 8.56 -5.91 -21.05
CA CYS A 160 8.43 -5.51 -19.64
C CYS A 160 8.26 -4.00 -19.45
N SER A 161 8.70 -3.18 -20.41
CA SER A 161 8.50 -1.74 -20.43
C SER A 161 7.07 -1.32 -20.75
N ASP A 162 6.25 -2.22 -21.29
CA ASP A 162 4.90 -1.94 -21.75
C ASP A 162 3.89 -2.34 -20.68
N PHE A 163 3.06 -1.38 -20.26
CA PHE A 163 1.98 -1.65 -19.32
C PHE A 163 0.80 -2.33 -20.05
N PRO A 164 0.27 -3.47 -19.57
CA PRO A 164 -0.68 -4.29 -20.31
C PRO A 164 -2.14 -3.82 -20.18
N SER A 165 -2.41 -2.54 -20.45
CA SER A 165 -3.75 -1.93 -20.33
C SER A 165 -4.80 -2.55 -21.28
N ASP A 166 -4.36 -3.07 -22.42
CA ASP A 166 -5.22 -3.76 -23.40
C ASP A 166 -5.82 -5.08 -22.87
N TYR A 167 -5.36 -5.57 -21.72
CA TYR A 167 -5.74 -6.84 -21.10
C TYR A 167 -6.41 -6.66 -19.73
N GLY A 168 -7.04 -5.51 -19.51
CA GLY A 168 -7.84 -5.20 -18.33
C GLY A 168 -7.08 -4.55 -17.17
N ALA A 169 -5.75 -4.52 -17.19
CA ALA A 169 -4.96 -3.86 -16.16
C ALA A 169 -5.18 -2.33 -16.19
N VAL A 170 -5.27 -1.72 -15.01
CA VAL A 170 -5.48 -0.28 -14.84
C VAL A 170 -4.15 0.38 -14.47
N SER A 171 -3.71 1.33 -15.29
CA SER A 171 -2.46 2.06 -15.06
C SER A 171 -2.62 3.08 -13.94
N LEU A 172 -1.68 3.09 -13.00
CA LEU A 172 -1.60 4.03 -11.88
C LEU A 172 -0.38 4.95 -12.03
N ASP A 173 -0.42 5.82 -13.04
CA ASP A 173 0.73 6.65 -13.43
C ASP A 173 1.21 7.58 -12.30
N TYR A 174 0.31 8.00 -11.40
CA TYR A 174 0.61 8.89 -10.27
C TYR A 174 1.60 8.26 -9.26
N LEU A 175 1.72 6.93 -9.21
CA LEU A 175 2.72 6.25 -8.38
C LEU A 175 4.14 6.43 -8.93
N GLY A 176 4.26 6.85 -10.19
CA GLY A 176 5.54 7.00 -10.86
C GLY A 176 6.29 5.67 -10.99
N LEU A 177 5.53 4.58 -11.09
CA LEU A 177 6.00 3.21 -11.21
C LEU A 177 5.66 2.61 -12.59
N GLY A 178 5.62 3.41 -13.67
CA GLY A 178 5.31 2.89 -15.01
C GLY A 178 3.93 2.22 -15.12
N GLY A 179 2.96 2.71 -14.33
CA GLY A 179 1.59 2.20 -14.28
C GLY A 179 1.35 1.09 -13.25
N TRP A 180 2.40 0.45 -12.73
CA TRP A 180 2.30 -0.66 -11.79
C TRP A 180 1.85 -0.20 -10.39
N THR A 181 1.05 -1.01 -9.69
CA THR A 181 0.66 -0.77 -8.28
C THR A 181 1.83 -0.96 -7.32
N GLY A 182 2.83 -1.71 -7.75
CA GLY A 182 4.02 -2.04 -6.99
C GLY A 182 4.95 -2.96 -7.77
N VAL A 183 6.26 -2.78 -7.62
CA VAL A 183 7.26 -3.65 -8.27
C VAL A 183 8.20 -4.20 -7.21
N GLN A 184 8.37 -5.52 -7.19
CA GLN A 184 9.17 -6.25 -6.22
C GLN A 184 10.31 -6.98 -6.93
N SER A 185 11.54 -6.70 -6.50
CA SER A 185 12.75 -7.38 -6.97
C SER A 185 13.18 -8.40 -5.91
N PRO A 186 13.01 -9.71 -6.14
CA PRO A 186 13.61 -10.73 -5.30
C PRO A 186 15.13 -10.53 -5.26
N GLY A 187 15.71 -10.63 -4.07
CA GLY A 187 17.14 -10.46 -3.89
C GLY A 187 17.90 -11.78 -3.99
N PHE A 188 19.22 -11.69 -3.83
CA PHE A 188 20.11 -12.83 -3.79
C PHE A 188 19.66 -13.87 -2.74
N GLY A 189 19.74 -15.15 -3.10
CA GLY A 189 19.29 -16.28 -2.27
C GLY A 189 17.82 -16.67 -2.48
N SER A 190 17.06 -15.92 -3.27
CA SER A 190 15.73 -16.34 -3.74
C SER A 190 15.84 -17.61 -4.57
N SER A 191 14.90 -18.53 -4.39
CA SER A 191 14.83 -19.80 -5.09
C SER A 191 13.38 -20.26 -5.25
N LEU A 192 13.16 -21.40 -5.88
CA LEU A 192 11.82 -22.01 -5.97
C LEU A 192 11.21 -22.31 -4.59
N LEU A 193 12.04 -22.46 -3.54
CA LEU A 193 11.58 -22.71 -2.18
C LEU A 193 11.11 -21.44 -1.47
N GLY A 194 11.43 -20.26 -1.99
CA GLY A 194 11.00 -18.98 -1.45
C GLY A 194 11.93 -17.84 -1.81
N MET A 195 11.39 -16.62 -1.74
CA MET A 195 12.10 -15.39 -2.07
C MET A 195 12.68 -14.75 -0.82
N LEU A 196 13.91 -14.23 -0.94
CA LEU A 196 14.65 -13.56 0.12
C LEU A 196 15.06 -12.17 -0.35
N ASN A 197 15.30 -11.29 0.62
CA ASN A 197 15.85 -9.95 0.37
C ASN A 197 15.04 -9.19 -0.70
N ILE A 198 13.72 -9.36 -0.70
CA ILE A 198 12.82 -8.73 -1.66
C ILE A 198 12.88 -7.23 -1.44
N LYS A 199 13.23 -6.49 -2.48
CA LYS A 199 13.25 -5.03 -2.49
C LYS A 199 12.01 -4.53 -3.22
N THR A 200 11.32 -3.58 -2.62
CA THR A 200 10.26 -2.82 -3.31
C THR A 200 10.90 -1.67 -4.07
N VAL A 201 10.57 -1.53 -5.36
CA VAL A 201 10.97 -0.39 -6.18
C VAL A 201 10.14 0.81 -5.77
N THR A 202 10.81 1.95 -5.59
CA THR A 202 10.22 3.25 -5.31
C THR A 202 10.27 4.13 -6.56
N HIS A 203 9.49 5.21 -6.59
CA HIS A 203 9.58 6.20 -7.67
C HIS A 203 11.04 6.67 -7.92
N SER A 204 11.80 6.92 -6.84
CA SER A 204 13.19 7.36 -6.92
C SER A 204 14.18 6.31 -7.43
N THR A 205 13.80 5.03 -7.41
CA THR A 205 14.62 3.92 -7.90
C THR A 205 14.10 3.35 -9.21
N CYS A 206 12.97 3.84 -9.71
CA CYS A 206 12.47 3.50 -11.02
C CYS A 206 13.11 4.37 -12.12
N GLY A 207 13.48 3.74 -13.24
CA GLY A 207 13.96 4.39 -14.45
C GLY A 207 12.89 4.99 -15.38
N GLY A 208 11.70 5.35 -14.90
CA GLY A 208 10.60 5.86 -15.72
C GLY A 208 9.59 4.79 -16.15
N SER A 209 9.39 4.56 -17.46
CA SER A 209 8.52 3.49 -17.97
C SER A 209 9.06 2.08 -17.66
N ASP A 210 10.38 1.97 -17.45
CA ASP A 210 11.08 0.68 -17.35
C ASP A 210 11.18 0.17 -15.90
N CYS A 211 10.21 0.50 -15.03
CA CYS A 211 10.24 0.05 -13.63
C CYS A 211 10.21 -1.47 -13.51
N CYS A 212 9.46 -2.13 -14.39
CA CYS A 212 9.37 -3.57 -14.45
C CYS A 212 10.57 -4.12 -15.23
N SER A 213 11.61 -4.51 -14.52
CA SER A 213 12.87 -4.99 -15.10
C SER A 213 13.08 -6.50 -14.88
N GLU A 214 14.05 -7.08 -15.59
CA GLU A 214 14.35 -8.52 -15.57
C GLU A 214 14.40 -9.10 -14.15
N GLY A 215 13.65 -10.19 -13.93
CA GLY A 215 13.57 -10.89 -12.65
C GLY A 215 12.63 -10.26 -11.61
N MET A 216 12.00 -9.12 -11.91
CA MET A 216 11.06 -8.45 -11.01
C MET A 216 9.62 -8.95 -11.19
N TYR A 217 8.86 -8.85 -10.11
CA TYR A 217 7.42 -9.08 -10.08
C TYR A 217 6.69 -7.73 -10.09
N CYS A 218 5.82 -7.53 -11.08
CA CYS A 218 5.22 -6.25 -11.42
C CYS A 218 3.71 -6.34 -11.21
N SER A 219 3.27 -5.76 -10.11
CA SER A 219 1.88 -5.81 -9.65
C SER A 219 1.04 -4.75 -10.34
N TYR A 220 -0.22 -5.05 -10.61
CA TYR A 220 -1.13 -4.21 -11.37
C TYR A 220 -2.50 -4.11 -10.68
N ALA A 221 -3.19 -3.00 -10.93
CA ALA A 221 -4.57 -2.81 -10.52
C ALA A 221 -5.53 -3.41 -11.55
N CYS A 222 -6.71 -3.78 -11.06
CA CYS A 222 -7.87 -4.12 -11.87
C CYS A 222 -9.00 -3.15 -11.55
N PRO A 223 -10.00 -2.98 -12.42
CA PRO A 223 -11.13 -2.09 -12.16
C PRO A 223 -11.90 -2.48 -10.89
N ALA A 224 -12.70 -1.54 -10.39
CA ALA A 224 -13.63 -1.76 -9.30
C ALA A 224 -14.46 -3.05 -9.49
N GLY A 225 -14.47 -3.93 -8.48
CA GLY A 225 -15.11 -5.25 -8.53
C GLY A 225 -14.22 -6.39 -9.03
N TYR A 226 -13.05 -6.08 -9.57
CA TYR A 226 -12.05 -7.06 -10.01
C TYR A 226 -10.82 -7.08 -9.09
N GLN A 227 -10.10 -8.19 -9.13
CA GLN A 227 -8.82 -8.39 -8.48
C GLN A 227 -7.87 -9.05 -9.46
N LYS A 228 -6.58 -8.83 -9.22
CA LYS A 228 -5.51 -9.42 -10.01
C LYS A 228 -5.58 -10.95 -9.93
N ALA A 229 -5.22 -11.64 -11.00
CA ALA A 229 -5.22 -13.10 -11.05
C ALA A 229 -3.82 -13.71 -10.87
N HIS A 230 -2.77 -12.89 -10.97
CA HIS A 230 -1.39 -13.35 -11.08
C HIS A 230 -0.55 -12.98 -9.86
N TRP A 231 -0.06 -14.01 -9.17
CA TRP A 231 1.02 -13.99 -8.20
C TRP A 231 1.71 -15.36 -8.24
N PRO A 232 3.02 -15.43 -7.95
CA PRO A 232 3.75 -16.70 -7.92
C PRO A 232 3.32 -17.58 -6.73
N THR A 233 3.39 -18.91 -6.88
CA THR A 233 3.26 -19.83 -5.73
C THR A 233 4.41 -19.66 -4.73
N THR A 234 5.61 -19.39 -5.23
CA THR A 234 6.78 -19.03 -4.42
C THR A 234 6.60 -17.62 -3.85
N GLN A 235 6.47 -17.51 -2.53
CA GLN A 235 6.32 -16.25 -1.80
C GLN A 235 7.59 -15.92 -0.98
N GLY A 236 7.58 -14.80 -0.24
CA GLY A 236 8.69 -14.42 0.62
C GLY A 236 8.89 -15.35 1.82
N LEU A 237 10.13 -15.79 2.07
CA LEU A 237 10.45 -16.70 3.19
C LEU A 237 10.24 -16.09 4.57
N THR A 238 10.20 -14.76 4.67
CA THR A 238 9.96 -14.05 5.92
C THR A 238 8.53 -13.50 6.03
N GLY A 239 7.61 -14.05 5.22
CA GLY A 239 6.18 -13.72 5.27
C GLY A 239 5.77 -12.56 4.38
N GLN A 240 6.65 -12.03 3.53
CA GLN A 240 6.23 -11.06 2.51
C GLN A 240 5.36 -11.76 1.46
N SER A 241 4.27 -11.11 1.06
CA SER A 241 3.60 -11.47 -0.17
C SER A 241 4.37 -10.95 -1.40
N VAL A 242 4.22 -11.65 -2.51
CA VAL A 242 4.75 -11.26 -3.82
C VAL A 242 3.64 -11.47 -4.83
N GLY A 243 3.46 -10.53 -5.75
CA GLY A 243 2.41 -10.64 -6.76
C GLY A 243 2.69 -9.85 -8.03
N GLY A 244 1.88 -10.09 -9.05
CA GLY A 244 2.04 -9.49 -10.36
C GLY A 244 2.58 -10.45 -11.42
N LEU A 245 2.87 -9.88 -12.58
CA LEU A 245 3.53 -10.57 -13.70
C LEU A 245 5.04 -10.63 -13.44
N LEU A 246 5.71 -11.64 -13.98
CA LEU A 246 7.17 -11.76 -13.91
C LEU A 246 7.79 -11.20 -15.19
N CYS A 247 8.70 -10.23 -15.06
CA CYS A 247 9.57 -9.89 -16.18
C CYS A 247 10.67 -10.94 -16.31
N LYS A 248 10.74 -11.62 -17.46
CA LYS A 248 11.73 -12.65 -17.75
C LYS A 248 12.10 -12.59 -19.22
N ASN A 249 13.38 -12.67 -19.56
CA ASN A 249 13.88 -12.48 -20.92
C ASN A 249 13.34 -11.21 -21.60
N GLY A 250 13.16 -10.12 -20.84
CA GLY A 250 12.60 -8.86 -21.33
C GLY A 250 11.09 -8.88 -21.66
N LYS A 251 10.38 -9.97 -21.36
CA LYS A 251 8.95 -10.12 -21.61
C LYS A 251 8.15 -10.38 -20.32
N LEU A 252 6.89 -9.96 -20.30
CA LEU A 252 5.97 -10.21 -19.20
C LEU A 252 5.40 -11.64 -19.26
N TYR A 253 5.49 -12.35 -18.14
CA TYR A 253 4.94 -13.70 -17.97
C TYR A 253 3.91 -13.77 -16.85
N LYS A 254 2.84 -14.55 -17.07
CA LYS A 254 1.87 -14.97 -16.06
C LYS A 254 2.60 -15.73 -14.95
N THR A 255 2.19 -15.49 -13.72
CA THR A 255 2.75 -16.13 -12.51
C THR A 255 1.80 -17.14 -11.87
N ASN A 256 0.53 -17.13 -12.30
CA ASN A 256 -0.48 -18.10 -11.91
C ASN A 256 -1.03 -18.80 -13.17
N PRO A 257 -0.77 -20.11 -13.35
CA PRO A 257 -1.18 -20.84 -14.55
C PRO A 257 -2.68 -21.17 -14.57
N ASN A 258 -3.41 -20.95 -13.47
CA ASN A 258 -4.84 -21.26 -13.37
C ASN A 258 -5.75 -20.20 -14.00
N HIS A 259 -5.18 -19.08 -14.45
CA HIS A 259 -5.93 -17.98 -15.06
C HIS A 259 -5.27 -17.56 -16.37
N ASP A 260 -6.13 -17.22 -17.33
CA ASP A 260 -5.70 -16.70 -18.64
C ASP A 260 -5.85 -15.18 -18.75
N THR A 261 -6.75 -14.57 -17.98
CA THR A 261 -6.94 -13.12 -17.92
C THR A 261 -6.17 -12.51 -16.74
N LEU A 262 -5.83 -11.23 -16.85
CA LEU A 262 -5.16 -10.50 -15.76
C LEU A 262 -6.10 -10.22 -14.58
N CYS A 263 -7.36 -9.93 -14.88
CA CYS A 263 -8.35 -9.52 -13.88
C CYS A 263 -9.46 -10.56 -13.76
N ILE A 264 -9.76 -10.94 -12.52
CA ILE A 264 -10.84 -11.87 -12.15
C ILE A 264 -11.74 -11.21 -11.11
N THR A 265 -12.99 -11.66 -11.01
CA THR A 265 -13.89 -11.19 -9.95
C THR A 265 -13.60 -11.88 -8.63
N GLY A 266 -14.15 -11.33 -7.55
CA GLY A 266 -14.27 -12.04 -6.27
C GLY A 266 -15.36 -13.11 -6.33
N THR A 267 -15.92 -13.46 -5.17
CA THR A 267 -17.11 -14.31 -5.08
C THR A 267 -18.27 -13.72 -5.89
N SER A 268 -19.12 -14.58 -6.43
CA SER A 268 -20.38 -14.19 -7.08
C SER A 268 -21.61 -14.34 -6.18
N GLU A 269 -21.42 -14.88 -4.97
CA GLU A 269 -22.51 -15.22 -4.03
C GLU A 269 -23.10 -13.97 -3.34
N VAL A 270 -22.28 -12.94 -3.14
CA VAL A 270 -22.67 -11.66 -2.53
C VAL A 270 -22.03 -10.51 -3.29
N THR A 271 -22.83 -9.49 -3.62
CA THR A 271 -22.32 -8.23 -4.19
C THR A 271 -22.04 -7.24 -3.07
N VAL A 272 -20.82 -6.67 -3.05
CA VAL A 272 -20.42 -5.68 -2.04
C VAL A 272 -20.10 -4.36 -2.73
N LEU A 273 -20.75 -3.28 -2.30
CA LEU A 273 -20.71 -1.97 -2.96
C LEU A 273 -20.30 -0.88 -1.96
N VAL A 274 -19.72 0.21 -2.46
CA VAL A 274 -19.69 1.50 -1.78
C VAL A 274 -20.77 2.38 -2.40
N ARG A 275 -21.66 2.94 -1.58
CA ARG A 275 -22.64 3.93 -1.99
C ARG A 275 -22.31 5.24 -1.32
N ASN A 276 -21.91 6.24 -2.10
CA ASN A 276 -21.57 7.55 -1.55
C ASN A 276 -22.75 8.51 -1.68
N GLU A 277 -23.36 8.85 -0.56
CA GLU A 277 -24.46 9.81 -0.44
C GLU A 277 -23.97 11.20 0.01
N MET A 278 -22.68 11.34 0.32
CA MET A 278 -22.06 12.61 0.67
C MET A 278 -22.02 13.56 -0.52
N SER A 279 -21.88 14.85 -0.21
CA SER A 279 -21.61 15.89 -1.22
C SER A 279 -20.17 15.85 -1.78
N SER A 280 -19.25 15.17 -1.09
CA SER A 280 -17.83 15.07 -1.45
C SER A 280 -17.44 13.66 -1.88
N SER A 281 -16.40 13.53 -2.71
CA SER A 281 -15.79 12.23 -3.03
C SER A 281 -14.96 11.72 -1.87
N ALA A 282 -14.68 10.41 -1.82
CA ALA A 282 -13.65 9.85 -0.96
C ALA A 282 -12.90 8.73 -1.69
N ALA A 283 -11.58 8.66 -1.50
CA ALA A 283 -10.76 7.56 -2.00
C ALA A 283 -10.84 6.35 -1.07
N VAL A 284 -11.13 5.19 -1.64
CA VAL A 284 -11.17 3.88 -0.97
C VAL A 284 -10.11 3.00 -1.61
N CYS A 285 -9.01 2.75 -0.91
CA CYS A 285 -7.81 2.15 -1.52
C CYS A 285 -7.61 0.73 -1.00
N ARG A 286 -7.67 -0.27 -1.90
CA ARG A 286 -7.41 -1.66 -1.53
C ARG A 286 -5.91 -1.90 -1.43
N THR A 287 -5.52 -2.74 -0.48
CA THR A 287 -4.17 -3.30 -0.42
C THR A 287 -3.83 -4.05 -1.71
N ASP A 288 -2.64 -3.81 -2.26
CA ASP A 288 -1.98 -4.58 -3.32
C ASP A 288 -1.55 -5.94 -2.76
N TYR A 289 -2.53 -6.85 -2.67
CA TYR A 289 -2.37 -8.13 -2.03
C TYR A 289 -2.93 -9.28 -2.89
N PRO A 290 -2.12 -10.30 -3.21
CA PRO A 290 -0.68 -10.45 -2.89
C PRO A 290 0.17 -9.44 -3.65
N GLY A 291 1.25 -8.91 -3.07
CA GLY A 291 2.05 -7.89 -3.75
C GLY A 291 2.91 -7.09 -2.79
N THR A 292 2.96 -5.78 -3.01
CA THR A 292 3.72 -4.87 -2.14
C THR A 292 3.08 -4.60 -0.79
N GLU A 293 1.83 -5.06 -0.58
CA GLU A 293 1.03 -4.79 0.62
C GLU A 293 0.77 -3.29 0.86
N SER A 294 1.01 -2.46 -0.15
CA SER A 294 0.65 -1.04 -0.13
C SER A 294 -0.78 -0.86 -0.63
N GLU A 295 -1.48 0.11 -0.06
CA GLU A 295 -2.84 0.57 -0.31
C GLU A 295 -2.98 1.31 -1.65
N THR A 296 -2.44 0.73 -2.72
CA THR A 296 -2.29 1.41 -4.00
C THR A 296 -3.41 1.14 -5.00
N VAL A 297 -4.29 0.16 -4.78
CA VAL A 297 -5.35 -0.17 -5.74
C VAL A 297 -6.56 0.75 -5.50
N PRO A 298 -6.86 1.70 -6.40
CA PRO A 298 -7.79 2.77 -6.10
C PRO A 298 -9.25 2.41 -6.41
N LEU A 299 -10.15 2.96 -5.59
CA LEU A 299 -11.54 3.18 -5.93
C LEU A 299 -11.91 4.61 -5.51
N THR A 300 -12.43 5.41 -6.44
CA THR A 300 -12.99 6.73 -6.12
C THR A 300 -14.50 6.61 -5.91
N ALA A 301 -14.95 6.83 -4.68
CA ALA A 301 -16.37 6.93 -4.37
C ALA A 301 -16.86 8.35 -4.68
N ASN A 302 -17.33 8.60 -5.90
CA ASN A 302 -17.83 9.92 -6.32
C ASN A 302 -19.16 10.28 -5.63
N PRO A 303 -19.48 11.57 -5.43
CA PRO A 303 -20.77 11.99 -4.89
C PRO A 303 -21.96 11.39 -5.64
N GLY A 304 -22.94 10.84 -4.91
CA GLY A 304 -24.14 10.21 -5.45
C GLY A 304 -23.91 8.92 -6.25
N SER A 305 -22.70 8.37 -6.23
CA SER A 305 -22.35 7.18 -7.02
C SER A 305 -22.43 5.88 -6.20
N VAL A 306 -22.52 4.78 -6.92
CA VAL A 306 -22.37 3.43 -6.40
C VAL A 306 -21.22 2.76 -7.15
N ALA A 307 -20.30 2.14 -6.43
CA ALA A 307 -19.15 1.46 -7.01
C ALA A 307 -18.94 0.08 -6.39
N ASN A 308 -18.43 -0.86 -7.19
CA ASN A 308 -18.14 -2.22 -6.72
C ASN A 308 -16.90 -2.27 -5.85
N LEU A 309 -16.98 -3.00 -4.74
CA LEU A 309 -15.81 -3.57 -4.09
C LEU A 309 -15.66 -5.02 -4.53
N THR A 310 -14.41 -5.47 -4.63
CA THR A 310 -14.15 -6.90 -4.80
C THR A 310 -14.29 -7.59 -3.45
N CYS A 311 -15.05 -8.68 -3.41
CA CYS A 311 -15.18 -9.54 -2.24
C CYS A 311 -14.40 -10.85 -2.51
N PRO A 312 -13.12 -10.96 -2.13
CA PRO A 312 -12.34 -12.16 -2.40
C PRO A 312 -12.92 -13.35 -1.65
N ASP A 313 -13.00 -14.50 -2.31
CA ASP A 313 -13.20 -15.77 -1.64
C ASP A 313 -11.95 -16.12 -0.81
N ALA A 314 -12.13 -16.76 0.35
CA ALA A 314 -11.04 -17.17 1.22
C ALA A 314 -10.00 -18.09 0.54
N THR A 315 -10.39 -18.75 -0.55
CA THR A 315 -9.51 -19.58 -1.40
C THR A 315 -8.69 -18.78 -2.42
N TYR A 316 -8.95 -17.47 -2.59
CA TYR A 316 -8.25 -16.63 -3.55
C TYR A 316 -6.75 -16.57 -3.28
N TYR A 317 -6.36 -16.32 -2.02
CA TYR A 317 -4.97 -16.30 -1.61
C TYR A 317 -4.82 -16.73 -0.16
N GLU A 318 -3.84 -17.59 0.08
CA GLU A 318 -3.45 -18.02 1.43
C GLU A 318 -2.10 -17.44 1.81
N TRP A 319 -2.05 -16.78 2.96
CA TRP A 319 -0.83 -16.27 3.55
C TRP A 319 -0.35 -17.19 4.65
N THR A 320 0.78 -17.86 4.46
CA THR A 320 1.34 -18.82 5.43
C THR A 320 0.34 -19.91 5.85
N GLY A 321 -0.50 -20.36 4.91
CA GLY A 321 -1.56 -21.35 5.15
C GLY A 321 -2.79 -20.80 5.88
N LYS A 322 -2.95 -19.48 5.94
CA LYS A 322 -4.14 -18.82 6.48
C LYS A 322 -4.92 -18.14 5.37
N THR A 323 -6.23 -18.23 5.44
CA THR A 323 -7.13 -17.52 4.54
C THR A 323 -6.97 -16.01 4.71
N THR A 324 -7.26 -15.27 3.64
CA THR A 324 -7.11 -13.82 3.60
C THR A 324 -8.40 -13.15 3.18
N SER A 325 -8.45 -11.83 3.33
CA SER A 325 -9.57 -10.98 2.91
C SER A 325 -9.03 -9.69 2.32
N ALA A 326 -9.87 -8.91 1.65
CA ALA A 326 -9.50 -7.59 1.18
C ALA A 326 -9.62 -6.57 2.33
N GLN A 327 -8.59 -5.76 2.48
CA GLN A 327 -8.61 -4.57 3.30
C GLN A 327 -8.65 -3.33 2.39
N TYR A 328 -9.55 -2.40 2.69
CA TYR A 328 -9.69 -1.13 2.00
C TYR A 328 -9.46 0.02 2.98
N TYR A 329 -8.58 0.95 2.65
CA TYR A 329 -8.29 2.16 3.42
C TYR A 329 -9.27 3.24 2.98
N VAL A 330 -10.05 3.80 3.92
CA VAL A 330 -11.00 4.87 3.61
C VAL A 330 -10.38 6.20 4.01
N ASN A 331 -10.15 7.05 3.01
CA ASN A 331 -9.50 8.34 3.19
C ASN A 331 -10.52 9.44 3.54
N PRO A 332 -10.05 10.57 4.12
CA PRO A 332 -10.89 11.73 4.40
C PRO A 332 -11.69 12.22 3.19
N ALA A 333 -12.84 12.85 3.44
CA ALA A 333 -13.66 13.42 2.38
C ALA A 333 -12.87 14.46 1.57
N GLY A 334 -13.04 14.44 0.26
CA GLY A 334 -12.35 15.29 -0.71
C GLY A 334 -10.94 14.83 -1.10
N VAL A 335 -10.36 13.83 -0.44
CA VAL A 335 -9.05 13.27 -0.82
C VAL A 335 -9.18 12.45 -2.10
N SER A 336 -8.33 12.75 -3.08
CA SER A 336 -8.29 12.07 -4.37
C SER A 336 -7.70 10.65 -4.25
N ALA A 337 -7.94 9.79 -5.24
CA ALA A 337 -7.30 8.47 -5.26
C ALA A 337 -5.78 8.60 -5.48
N GLU A 338 -5.35 9.60 -6.24
CA GLU A 338 -3.96 9.90 -6.50
C GLU A 338 -3.23 10.30 -5.21
N ASP A 339 -3.87 11.04 -4.31
CA ASP A 339 -3.30 11.41 -3.00
C ASP A 339 -3.43 10.29 -1.97
N GLY A 340 -4.61 9.66 -1.91
CA GLY A 340 -4.98 8.74 -0.85
C GLY A 340 -4.62 7.27 -1.09
N CYS A 341 -4.35 6.84 -2.33
CA CYS A 341 -3.97 5.47 -2.66
C CYS A 341 -2.48 5.34 -2.94
N GLN A 342 -1.70 5.85 -1.99
CA GLN A 342 -0.24 5.78 -1.89
C GLN A 342 0.17 6.08 -0.44
N TRP A 343 1.43 5.86 -0.11
CA TRP A 343 1.94 6.10 1.24
C TRP A 343 1.73 7.56 1.67
N GLY A 344 1.03 7.74 2.80
CA GLY A 344 0.78 9.02 3.43
C GLY A 344 1.70 9.29 4.62
N SER A 345 1.26 10.18 5.50
CA SER A 345 1.98 10.54 6.72
C SER A 345 1.01 10.92 7.84
N SER A 346 1.49 11.05 9.07
CA SER A 346 0.66 11.57 10.16
C SER A 346 0.18 13.01 9.93
N SER A 347 0.90 13.81 9.13
CA SER A 347 0.47 15.17 8.77
C SER A 347 -0.62 15.20 7.70
N ASN A 348 -0.71 14.15 6.88
CA ASN A 348 -1.74 13.97 5.86
C ASN A 348 -2.31 12.55 6.03
N PRO A 349 -3.31 12.38 6.93
CA PRO A 349 -3.75 11.07 7.38
C PRO A 349 -4.62 10.36 6.34
N TRP A 350 -3.98 9.98 5.24
CA TRP A 350 -4.50 9.22 4.13
C TRP A 350 -3.49 8.13 3.76
N GLY A 351 -3.81 7.25 2.81
CA GLY A 351 -2.96 6.11 2.47
C GLY A 351 -2.85 5.14 3.64
N ASN A 352 -1.64 4.67 3.90
CA ASN A 352 -1.33 3.84 5.06
C ASN A 352 -1.70 4.50 6.41
N TYR A 353 -1.84 5.84 6.46
CA TYR A 353 -2.32 6.61 7.61
C TYR A 353 -3.82 6.94 7.58
N ALA A 354 -4.59 6.37 6.64
CA ALA A 354 -6.04 6.59 6.56
C ALA A 354 -6.72 6.22 7.89
N PRO A 355 -7.73 6.97 8.37
CA PRO A 355 -8.29 6.81 9.71
C PRO A 355 -8.83 5.41 10.02
N LEU A 356 -9.42 4.74 9.02
CA LEU A 356 -10.05 3.44 9.21
C LEU A 356 -9.94 2.55 7.97
N ASN A 357 -10.24 1.28 8.18
CA ASN A 357 -10.31 0.26 7.15
C ASN A 357 -11.68 -0.39 7.05
N LEU A 358 -12.03 -0.82 5.84
CA LEU A 358 -13.08 -1.78 5.57
C LEU A 358 -12.46 -3.16 5.38
N GLY A 359 -13.01 -4.17 6.04
CA GLY A 359 -12.68 -5.57 5.81
C GLY A 359 -13.75 -6.22 4.94
N VAL A 360 -13.37 -6.92 3.88
CA VAL A 360 -14.29 -7.59 2.96
C VAL A 360 -13.72 -8.94 2.55
N GLY A 361 -14.44 -10.03 2.82
CA GLY A 361 -14.06 -11.37 2.33
C GLY A 361 -15.22 -12.34 2.42
N TYR A 362 -15.17 -13.39 1.61
CA TYR A 362 -16.20 -14.43 1.58
C TYR A 362 -15.63 -15.75 2.10
N SER A 363 -16.26 -16.31 3.12
CA SER A 363 -15.90 -17.62 3.68
C SER A 363 -17.11 -18.27 4.33
N ASP A 364 -17.13 -19.59 4.37
CA ASP A 364 -18.14 -20.37 5.11
C ASP A 364 -19.60 -20.02 4.75
N GLY A 365 -19.85 -19.70 3.47
CA GLY A 365 -21.18 -19.40 2.96
C GLY A 365 -21.69 -17.98 3.22
N ALA A 366 -20.82 -17.04 3.63
CA ALA A 366 -21.19 -15.65 3.84
C ALA A 366 -20.05 -14.68 3.52
N ALA A 367 -20.41 -13.45 3.13
CA ALA A 367 -19.47 -12.33 3.11
C ALA A 367 -19.35 -11.73 4.51
N TRP A 368 -18.13 -11.53 4.99
CA TRP A 368 -17.79 -10.88 6.25
C TRP A 368 -17.34 -9.45 5.98
N LEU A 369 -18.11 -8.50 6.48
CA LEU A 369 -17.93 -7.06 6.25
C LEU A 369 -17.63 -6.37 7.58
N ALA A 370 -16.54 -5.62 7.63
CA ALA A 370 -16.08 -4.96 8.86
C ALA A 370 -15.76 -3.49 8.63
N ILE A 371 -15.94 -2.66 9.67
CA ILE A 371 -15.42 -1.29 9.76
C ILE A 371 -14.58 -1.21 11.04
N PHE A 372 -13.30 -0.87 10.93
CA PHE A 372 -12.39 -0.88 12.07
C PHE A 372 -11.28 0.19 11.95
N GLN A 373 -10.79 0.65 13.10
CA GLN A 373 -9.71 1.63 13.17
C GLN A 373 -8.42 1.08 12.53
N ASN A 374 -7.71 1.93 11.80
CA ASN A 374 -6.36 1.64 11.33
C ASN A 374 -5.34 1.82 12.48
N ALA A 375 -5.49 0.98 13.51
CA ALA A 375 -4.64 0.96 14.68
C ALA A 375 -3.44 0.00 14.47
N PRO A 376 -2.27 0.29 15.04
CA PRO A 376 -1.92 1.48 15.84
C PRO A 376 -1.44 2.67 15.00
N THR A 377 -1.51 2.60 13.67
CA THR A 377 -0.90 3.57 12.75
C THR A 377 -1.43 4.99 12.93
N THR A 378 -2.73 5.13 13.15
CA THR A 378 -3.38 6.43 13.30
C THR A 378 -4.50 6.44 14.35
N SER A 379 -4.68 7.57 15.01
CA SER A 379 -5.84 7.89 15.86
C SER A 379 -6.76 8.93 15.23
N GLU A 380 -6.49 9.31 13.98
CA GLU A 380 -7.33 10.23 13.22
C GLU A 380 -8.71 9.61 12.95
N LYS A 381 -9.64 10.49 12.59
CA LYS A 381 -11.07 10.16 12.42
C LYS A 381 -11.55 10.71 11.09
N LEU A 382 -12.49 10.01 10.47
CA LEU A 382 -13.27 10.57 9.37
C LEU A 382 -14.35 11.48 9.94
N ASP A 383 -14.70 12.49 9.17
CA ASP A 383 -15.73 13.47 9.44
C ASP A 383 -17.09 13.09 8.83
N PHE A 384 -17.20 11.89 8.27
CA PHE A 384 -18.44 11.33 7.72
C PHE A 384 -18.79 9.97 8.33
N THR A 385 -20.05 9.58 8.18
CA THR A 385 -20.61 8.32 8.67
C THR A 385 -20.45 7.22 7.62
N ILE A 386 -20.07 6.02 8.07
CA ILE A 386 -20.10 4.80 7.24
C ILE A 386 -21.03 3.79 7.88
N THR A 387 -22.07 3.36 7.17
CA THR A 387 -23.01 2.34 7.65
C THR A 387 -22.98 1.13 6.73
N ILE A 388 -22.93 -0.09 7.29
CA ILE A 388 -23.17 -1.29 6.50
C ILE A 388 -24.67 -1.51 6.39
N GLU A 389 -25.19 -1.54 5.18
CA GLU A 389 -26.59 -1.80 4.84
C GLU A 389 -26.71 -2.98 3.87
N GLY A 390 -27.84 -3.67 3.88
CA GLY A 390 -28.09 -4.80 3.00
C GLY A 390 -29.17 -5.73 3.58
N ASP A 391 -29.55 -6.71 2.77
CA ASP A 391 -30.45 -7.78 3.20
C ASP A 391 -29.65 -8.96 3.78
N ASN A 392 -30.31 -9.83 4.53
CA ASN A 392 -29.73 -11.08 5.07
C ASN A 392 -28.45 -10.89 5.90
N MET A 393 -28.39 -9.78 6.64
CA MET A 393 -27.27 -9.45 7.52
C MET A 393 -27.45 -10.05 8.92
N SER A 394 -26.36 -10.50 9.55
CA SER A 394 -26.38 -11.01 10.93
C SER A 394 -26.49 -9.92 12.01
N GLY A 395 -26.33 -8.65 11.64
CA GLY A 395 -26.38 -7.54 12.57
C GLY A 395 -26.18 -6.18 11.91
N TYR A 396 -25.78 -5.20 12.73
CA TYR A 396 -25.62 -3.81 12.33
C TYR A 396 -24.20 -3.35 12.67
N CYS A 397 -23.60 -2.56 11.77
CA CYS A 397 -22.28 -1.98 11.96
C CYS A 397 -22.23 -0.58 11.35
N ARG A 398 -21.77 0.40 12.14
CA ARG A 398 -21.67 1.81 11.72
C ARG A 398 -20.46 2.48 12.35
N TYR A 399 -19.71 3.21 11.55
CA TYR A 399 -18.80 4.25 12.02
C TYR A 399 -19.52 5.60 12.03
N LYS A 400 -19.46 6.32 13.16
CA LYS A 400 -19.95 7.70 13.27
C LYS A 400 -19.21 8.44 14.39
N ASP A 401 -18.76 9.68 14.13
CA ASP A 401 -18.14 10.56 15.13
C ASP A 401 -16.95 9.91 15.88
N GLY A 402 -16.16 9.10 15.17
CA GLY A 402 -15.03 8.37 15.75
C GLY A 402 -15.42 7.19 16.63
N GLN A 403 -16.63 6.66 16.47
CA GLN A 403 -17.13 5.47 17.17
C GLN A 403 -17.53 4.40 16.16
N TYR A 404 -17.14 3.16 16.45
CA TYR A 404 -17.54 1.94 15.75
C TYR A 404 -18.64 1.27 16.56
N CYS A 405 -19.86 1.30 16.04
CA CYS A 405 -21.07 0.93 16.76
C CYS A 405 -21.74 -0.29 16.13
N SER A 406 -22.25 -1.16 16.99
CA SER A 406 -23.04 -2.35 16.66
C SER A 406 -24.31 -2.41 17.52
N GLY A 407 -25.12 -3.46 17.31
CA GLY A 407 -26.42 -3.62 17.98
C GLY A 407 -27.56 -2.98 17.18
N GLN A 408 -28.79 -3.41 17.45
CA GLN A 408 -29.98 -3.05 16.65
C GLN A 408 -30.20 -1.53 16.55
N ASN A 409 -29.78 -0.78 17.57
CA ASN A 409 -29.89 0.68 17.62
C ASN A 409 -28.54 1.39 17.55
N TYR A 410 -27.46 0.68 17.16
CA TYR A 410 -26.07 1.17 17.19
C TYR A 410 -25.64 1.71 18.57
N ASP A 411 -26.04 1.03 19.63
CA ASP A 411 -25.84 1.41 21.02
C ASP A 411 -24.55 0.82 21.63
N SER A 412 -24.01 -0.24 21.03
CA SER A 412 -22.76 -0.89 21.44
C SER A 412 -21.58 -0.31 20.67
N CYS A 413 -21.01 0.79 21.18
CA CYS A 413 -19.95 1.56 20.53
C CYS A 413 -18.58 1.40 21.19
N SER A 414 -17.52 1.48 20.38
CA SER A 414 -16.13 1.60 20.83
C SER A 414 -15.40 2.63 19.97
N SER A 415 -14.46 3.37 20.56
CA SER A 415 -13.61 4.30 19.82
C SER A 415 -12.40 3.63 19.16
N THR A 416 -12.20 2.34 19.38
CA THR A 416 -11.01 1.60 18.91
C THR A 416 -11.34 0.22 18.35
N THR A 417 -12.35 -0.45 18.91
CA THR A 417 -12.77 -1.78 18.47
C THR A 417 -13.78 -1.63 17.34
N GLY A 418 -13.45 -2.16 16.15
CA GLY A 418 -14.37 -2.17 15.02
C GLY A 418 -15.63 -3.03 15.23
N CYS A 419 -16.50 -3.02 14.23
CA CYS A 419 -17.65 -3.92 14.15
C CYS A 419 -17.60 -4.75 12.87
N THR A 420 -18.19 -5.95 12.92
CA THR A 420 -18.26 -6.89 11.81
C THR A 420 -19.66 -7.48 11.72
N VAL A 421 -20.13 -7.68 10.50
CA VAL A 421 -21.38 -8.36 10.16
C VAL A 421 -21.12 -9.41 9.09
N SER A 422 -21.99 -10.39 9.01
CA SER A 422 -22.01 -11.36 7.90
C SER A 422 -23.23 -11.15 7.03
N VAL A 423 -23.09 -11.40 5.73
CA VAL A 423 -24.13 -11.28 4.70
C VAL A 423 -24.19 -12.59 3.93
N THR A 424 -25.32 -13.31 4.00
CA THR A 424 -25.40 -14.67 3.42
C THR A 424 -25.79 -14.69 1.95
N SER A 425 -26.46 -13.65 1.44
CA SER A 425 -26.82 -13.53 0.02
C SER A 425 -27.29 -12.11 -0.31
N GLY A 426 -27.25 -11.76 -1.60
CA GLY A 426 -27.77 -10.49 -2.12
C GLY A 426 -26.72 -9.40 -2.23
N THR A 427 -27.11 -8.16 -1.96
CA THR A 427 -26.24 -6.98 -2.09
C THR A 427 -26.10 -6.28 -0.74
N ALA A 428 -24.86 -5.96 -0.39
CA ALA A 428 -24.52 -5.14 0.76
C ALA A 428 -23.76 -3.89 0.35
N TYR A 429 -23.93 -2.82 1.12
CA TYR A 429 -23.39 -1.50 0.86
C TYR A 429 -22.61 -1.03 2.08
N PHE A 430 -21.43 -0.48 1.86
CA PHE A 430 -20.86 0.54 2.74
C PHE A 430 -21.42 1.89 2.27
N VAL A 431 -22.33 2.46 3.05
CA VAL A 431 -22.98 3.74 2.74
C VAL A 431 -22.21 4.86 3.42
N PHE A 432 -21.66 5.78 2.62
CA PHE A 432 -21.00 6.99 3.12
C PHE A 432 -22.01 8.13 3.14
N SER A 433 -22.12 8.84 4.25
CA SER A 433 -23.11 9.92 4.46
C SER A 433 -22.56 11.01 5.38
N ASP A 434 -22.97 12.26 5.14
CA ASP A 434 -22.53 13.45 5.89
C ASP A 434 -22.93 13.41 7.39
#